data_AF-A0A2V7WTG5-F1
#
_entry.id   AF-A0A2V7WTG5-F1
#
_cell.length_a   1.000
_cell.length_b   1.000
_cell.length_c   1.000
_cell.angle_alpha   90.00
_cell.angle_beta   90.00
_cell.angle_gamma   90.00
#
_symmetry.space_group_name_H-M   'P 1'
#
loop_
_entity.id
_entity.type
_entity.pdbx_description
1 polymer ?
#
loop_
_entity_poly.entity_id
_entity_poly.type
_entity_poly.pdbx_seq_one_letter_code
_entity_poly.pdbx_strand_id
1 'polypeptide(L)'
;MARGTAPGNFDPYFFYIIPLTDMLIFGTLIASAFRLRFDSAAHKRLIYIANTALLIAAFARWPWHIIHRNAPRAAIATYAFLLLLLVYDLWSTRKVHRATACGCAFLIFVQQVRIPIGKTAAWHSFAMWIQHIAR
;
A
#
# COMPACT_ATOMS: atom_id res chain seq x y z
N MET A 1 -10.56 13.33 -14.54
CA MET A 1 -10.65 11.92 -15.01
C MET A 1 -11.97 11.77 -15.75
N ALA A 2 -11.98 11.22 -16.97
CA ALA A 2 -13.24 10.90 -17.66
C ALA A 2 -13.95 9.78 -16.91
N ARG A 3 -15.25 9.94 -16.65
CA ARG A 3 -16.07 8.98 -15.89
C ARG A 3 -15.98 7.59 -16.56
N GLY A 4 -15.67 6.56 -15.77
CA GLY A 4 -15.59 5.17 -16.26
C GLY A 4 -14.23 4.73 -16.80
N THR A 5 -13.16 5.52 -16.64
CA THR A 5 -11.80 5.11 -17.05
C THR A 5 -10.86 5.07 -15.86
N ALA A 6 -10.24 3.91 -15.59
CA ALA A 6 -9.15 3.82 -14.63
C ALA A 6 -7.81 4.19 -15.31
N PRO A 7 -6.83 4.71 -14.56
CA PRO A 7 -5.49 4.92 -15.08
C PRO A 7 -4.90 3.60 -15.60
N GLY A 8 -4.32 3.58 -16.81
CA GLY A 8 -3.59 2.41 -17.33
C GLY A 8 -4.43 1.33 -17.99
N ASN A 9 -5.61 1.65 -18.51
CA ASN A 9 -6.57 0.71 -19.13
C ASN A 9 -7.07 -0.39 -18.18
N PHE A 10 -6.98 -0.19 -16.87
CA PHE A 10 -7.59 -1.11 -15.90
C PHE A 10 -9.11 -0.93 -15.85
N ASP A 11 -9.79 -2.01 -15.44
CA ASP A 11 -11.19 -1.95 -15.06
C ASP A 11 -11.36 -0.95 -13.88
N PRO A 12 -12.27 0.05 -13.97
CA PRO A 12 -12.60 0.96 -12.87
C PRO A 12 -12.94 0.26 -11.55
N TYR A 13 -13.59 -0.90 -11.59
CA TYR A 13 -13.98 -1.67 -10.41
C TYR A 13 -12.77 -2.37 -9.78
N PHE A 14 -11.87 -2.91 -10.60
CA PHE A 14 -10.58 -3.41 -10.14
C PHE A 14 -9.77 -2.30 -9.47
N PHE A 15 -9.67 -1.13 -10.11
CA PHE A 15 -8.87 -0.02 -9.61
C PHE A 15 -9.31 0.45 -8.23
N TYR A 16 -10.62 0.37 -7.91
CA TYR A 16 -11.18 0.76 -6.61
C TYR A 16 -10.57 0.00 -5.42
N ILE A 17 -10.08 -1.23 -5.60
CA ILE A 17 -9.47 -1.99 -4.50
C ILE A 17 -8.15 -1.39 -4.01
N ILE A 18 -7.43 -0.71 -4.90
CA ILE A 18 -6.11 -0.17 -4.63
C ILE A 18 -6.18 0.93 -3.55
N PRO A 19 -6.92 2.05 -3.73
CA PRO A 19 -7.01 3.08 -2.71
C PRO A 19 -7.69 2.59 -1.43
N LEU A 20 -8.67 1.69 -1.52
CA LEU A 20 -9.39 1.18 -0.34
C LEU A 20 -8.44 0.35 0.55
N THR A 21 -7.63 -0.51 -0.06
CA THR A 21 -6.61 -1.27 0.67
C THR A 21 -5.44 -0.42 1.14
N ASP A 22 -5.04 0.61 0.40
CA ASP A 22 -4.02 1.56 0.86
C ASP A 22 -4.47 2.32 2.12
N MET A 23 -5.75 2.73 2.18
CA MET A 23 -6.36 3.32 3.39
C MET A 23 -6.36 2.34 4.57
N LEU A 24 -6.71 1.07 4.33
CA LEU A 24 -6.68 0.03 5.35
C LEU A 24 -5.26 -0.20 5.89
N ILE A 25 -4.27 -0.30 5.00
CA ILE A 25 -2.85 -0.47 5.37
C ILE A 25 -2.39 0.71 6.22
N PHE A 26 -2.58 1.93 5.70
CA PHE A 26 -2.17 3.15 6.38
C PHE A 26 -2.85 3.30 7.74
N GLY A 27 -4.17 3.17 7.80
CA GLY A 27 -4.94 3.29 9.03
C GLY A 27 -4.50 2.28 10.10
N THR A 28 -4.28 1.02 9.70
CA THR A 28 -3.84 -0.04 10.62
C THR A 28 -2.42 0.20 11.15
N LEU A 29 -1.50 0.61 10.27
CA LEU A 29 -0.11 0.90 10.65
C LEU A 29 -0.02 2.14 11.54
N ILE A 30 -0.74 3.22 11.22
CA ILE A 30 -0.79 4.43 12.05
C ILE A 30 -1.44 4.15 13.40
N ALA A 31 -2.56 3.41 13.44
CA ALA A 31 -3.19 3.03 14.70
C ALA A 31 -2.24 2.17 15.57
N SER A 32 -1.47 1.28 14.96
CA SER A 32 -0.45 0.48 15.65
C SER A 32 0.73 1.35 16.12
N ALA A 33 1.19 2.28 15.30
CA ALA A 33 2.22 3.25 15.66
C ALA A 33 1.78 4.11 16.85
N PHE A 34 0.53 4.53 16.89
CA PHE A 34 -0.03 5.32 17.98
C PHE A 34 -0.11 4.50 19.28
N ARG A 35 -0.52 3.24 19.22
CA ARG A 35 -0.50 2.34 20.40
C ARG A 35 0.91 2.16 20.95
N LEU A 36 1.91 2.08 20.07
CA LEU A 36 3.33 1.91 20.42
C LEU A 36 4.07 3.26 20.57
N ARG A 37 3.37 4.38 20.79
CA ARG A 37 3.98 5.72 20.86
C ARG A 37 5.05 5.88 21.95
N PHE A 38 4.98 5.09 23.01
CA PHE A 38 5.97 5.10 24.10
C PHE A 38 7.24 4.30 23.77
N ASP A 39 7.17 3.41 22.78
CA ASP A 39 8.33 2.79 22.15
C ASP A 39 8.71 3.59 20.91
N SER A 40 9.60 4.57 21.09
CA SER A 40 10.05 5.45 20.00
C SER A 40 10.62 4.68 18.81
N ALA A 41 11.27 3.54 19.08
CA ALA A 41 11.89 2.70 18.06
C ALA A 41 10.81 2.01 17.20
N ALA A 42 9.80 1.40 17.82
CA ALA A 42 8.69 0.78 17.10
C ALA A 42 7.81 1.82 16.38
N HIS A 43 7.50 2.93 17.06
CA HIS A 43 6.68 4.02 16.53
C HIS A 43 7.23 4.56 15.21
N LYS A 44 8.49 5.01 15.18
CA LYS A 44 9.11 5.61 13.99
C LYS A 44 9.16 4.64 12.81
N ARG A 45 9.44 3.36 13.07
CA ARG A 45 9.45 2.30 12.05
C ARG A 45 8.07 2.10 11.42
N LEU A 46 7.02 2.03 12.22
CA LEU A 46 5.66 1.89 11.71
C LEU A 46 5.19 3.13 10.93
N ILE A 47 5.55 4.34 11.38
CA ILE A 47 5.28 5.57 10.62
C ILE A 47 5.99 5.54 9.25
N TYR A 48 7.24 5.11 9.21
CA TYR A 48 7.99 4.99 7.96
C TYR A 48 7.32 4.01 6.98
N ILE A 49 6.93 2.83 7.47
CA ILE A 49 6.25 1.80 6.65
C ILE A 49 4.88 2.31 6.18
N ALA A 50 4.12 3.00 7.04
CA ALA A 50 2.83 3.60 6.67
C ALA A 50 2.98 4.63 5.55
N ASN A 51 3.95 5.54 5.65
CA ASN A 51 4.22 6.52 4.60
C ASN A 51 4.67 5.85 3.29
N THR A 52 5.43 4.76 3.38
CA THR A 52 5.84 3.98 2.20
C THR A 52 4.62 3.44 1.44
N ALA A 53 3.55 3.03 2.14
CA ALA A 53 2.31 2.62 1.48
C ALA A 53 1.67 3.73 0.65
N LEU A 54 1.70 4.98 1.13
CA LEU A 54 1.14 6.13 0.41
C LEU A 54 1.98 6.55 -0.81
N LEU A 55 3.28 6.30 -0.79
CA LEU A 55 4.18 6.65 -1.90
C LEU A 55 3.81 5.94 -3.21
N ILE A 56 3.13 4.79 -3.16
CA ILE A 56 2.73 4.02 -4.34
C ILE A 56 1.90 4.89 -5.30
N ALA A 57 0.95 5.66 -4.76
CA ALA A 57 0.13 6.56 -5.55
C ALA A 57 0.95 7.70 -6.18
N ALA A 58 1.99 8.19 -5.49
CA ALA A 58 2.90 9.19 -6.03
C ALA A 58 3.76 8.60 -7.17
N PHE A 59 4.35 7.41 -6.97
CA PHE A 59 5.14 6.72 -7.99
C PHE A 59 4.31 6.36 -9.22
N ALA A 60 3.06 5.90 -9.04
CA ALA A 60 2.17 5.60 -10.16
C ALA A 60 1.81 6.84 -11.02
N ARG A 61 1.98 8.05 -10.47
CA ARG A 61 1.78 9.32 -11.19
C ARG A 61 3.05 9.82 -11.87
N TRP A 62 4.22 9.29 -11.52
CA TRP A 62 5.49 9.74 -12.10
C TRP A 62 5.55 9.44 -13.61
N PRO A 63 6.09 10.33 -14.45
CA PRO A 63 6.14 10.15 -15.91
C PRO A 63 7.26 9.20 -16.38
N TRP A 64 7.64 8.19 -15.58
CA TRP A 64 8.60 7.16 -16.02
C TRP A 64 7.87 6.00 -16.67
N HIS A 65 8.23 5.68 -17.91
CA HIS A 65 7.56 4.68 -18.75
C HIS A 65 7.35 3.31 -18.07
N ILE A 66 8.26 2.91 -17.16
CA ILE A 66 8.22 1.63 -16.47
C ILE A 66 7.13 1.58 -15.38
N ILE A 67 6.78 2.72 -14.78
CA ILE A 67 5.94 2.80 -13.56
C ILE A 67 4.66 3.61 -13.79
N HIS A 68 4.63 4.46 -14.82
CA HIS A 68 3.54 5.36 -15.13
C HIS A 68 2.20 4.62 -15.25
N ARG A 69 1.18 5.03 -14.48
CA ARG A 69 -0.17 4.45 -14.42
C ARG A 69 -0.22 2.94 -14.13
N ASN A 70 0.84 2.38 -13.55
CA ASN A 70 0.94 0.96 -13.24
C ASN A 70 1.15 0.76 -11.74
N ALA A 71 0.06 0.77 -10.97
CA ALA A 71 0.11 0.68 -9.51
C ALA A 71 0.88 -0.56 -8.96
N PRO A 72 0.77 -1.78 -9.53
CA PRO A 72 1.56 -2.91 -9.07
C PRO A 72 3.07 -2.71 -9.27
N ARG A 73 3.49 -2.11 -10.39
CA ARG A 73 4.90 -1.80 -10.66
C ARG A 73 5.41 -0.67 -9.76
N ALA A 74 4.57 0.33 -9.49
CA ALA A 74 4.85 1.38 -8.51
C ALA A 74 5.04 0.81 -7.09
N ALA A 75 4.23 -0.18 -6.70
CA ALA A 75 4.38 -0.85 -5.40
C ALA A 75 5.75 -1.54 -5.27
N ILE A 76 6.19 -2.26 -6.30
CA ILE A 76 7.51 -2.89 -6.32
C ILE A 76 8.62 -1.84 -6.18
N ALA A 77 8.50 -0.70 -6.86
CA ALA A 77 9.47 0.39 -6.73
C ALA A 77 9.54 0.93 -5.28
N THR A 78 8.40 1.01 -4.58
CA THR A 78 8.38 1.44 -3.18
C THR A 78 8.98 0.42 -2.21
N TYR A 79 9.13 -0.86 -2.59
CA TYR A 79 9.80 -1.85 -1.74
C TYR A 79 11.28 -1.51 -1.52
N ALA A 80 11.89 -0.67 -2.35
CA ALA A 80 13.22 -0.12 -2.09
C ALA A 80 13.28 0.59 -0.72
N PHE A 81 12.24 1.33 -0.31
CA PHE A 81 12.19 1.98 1.00
C PHE A 81 12.08 0.96 2.15
N LEU A 82 11.31 -0.11 1.97
CA LEU A 82 11.25 -1.19 2.95
C LEU A 82 12.59 -1.92 3.09
N LEU A 83 13.28 -2.14 1.97
CA LEU A 83 14.63 -2.71 1.95
C LEU A 83 15.63 -1.78 2.65
N LEU A 84 15.56 -0.46 2.40
CA LEU A 84 16.40 0.52 3.10
C LEU A 84 16.20 0.46 4.62
N LEU A 85 14.94 0.35 5.08
CA LEU A 85 14.65 0.19 6.51
C LEU A 85 15.21 -1.13 7.08
N LEU A 86 15.13 -2.21 6.31
CA LEU A 86 15.63 -3.52 6.72
C LEU A 86 17.16 -3.56 6.77
N VAL A 87 17.83 -2.93 5.79
CA VAL A 87 19.28 -2.71 5.79
C VAL A 87 19.70 -1.86 6.98
N TYR A 88 18.95 -0.80 7.29
CA TYR A 88 19.21 0.03 8.46
C TYR A 88 19.12 -0.77 9.77
N ASP A 89 18.08 -1.58 9.96
CA ASP A 89 17.93 -2.43 11.16
C ASP A 89 19.07 -3.47 11.28
N LEU A 90 19.50 -4.06 10.16
CA LEU A 90 20.63 -5.00 10.13
C LEU A 90 21.98 -4.31 10.39
N TRP A 91 22.17 -3.08 9.91
CA TRP A 91 23.42 -2.36 10.14
C TRP A 91 23.48 -1.79 11.56
N SER A 92 22.44 -1.09 12.00
CA SER A 92 22.42 -0.39 13.29
C SER A 92 22.25 -1.35 14.47
N THR A 93 21.31 -2.29 14.39
CA THR A 93 20.94 -3.17 15.50
C THR A 93 21.33 -4.64 15.30
N ARG A 94 21.90 -5.00 14.14
CA ARG A 94 22.28 -6.38 13.76
C ARG A 94 21.12 -7.39 13.81
N LYS A 95 19.89 -6.91 13.97
CA LYS A 95 18.66 -7.69 14.10
C LYS A 95 17.51 -6.87 13.51
N VAL A 96 16.62 -7.54 12.80
CA VAL A 96 15.40 -6.90 12.28
C VAL A 96 14.44 -6.68 13.44
N HIS A 97 13.95 -5.44 13.60
CA HIS A 97 12.99 -5.14 14.65
C HIS A 97 11.67 -5.86 14.38
N ARG A 98 10.99 -6.37 15.42
CA ARG A 98 9.69 -7.07 15.26
C ARG A 98 8.66 -6.20 14.56
N ALA A 99 8.62 -4.91 14.89
CA ALA A 99 7.74 -3.94 14.22
C ALA A 99 8.05 -3.77 12.72
N THR A 100 9.32 -3.79 12.33
CA THR A 100 9.74 -3.76 10.92
C THR A 100 9.26 -5.00 10.20
N ALA A 101 9.54 -6.19 10.76
CA ALA A 101 9.14 -7.46 10.17
C ALA A 101 7.61 -7.56 10.01
N CYS A 102 6.85 -7.31 11.09
CA CYS A 102 5.39 -7.37 11.06
C CYS A 102 4.78 -6.30 10.15
N GLY A 103 5.27 -5.06 10.19
CA GLY A 103 4.75 -3.97 9.36
C GLY A 103 4.99 -4.20 7.87
N CYS A 104 6.21 -4.61 7.51
CA CYS A 104 6.56 -4.94 6.12
C CYS A 104 5.77 -6.17 5.63
N ALA A 105 5.70 -7.23 6.42
CA ALA A 105 4.95 -8.43 6.07
C ALA A 105 3.46 -8.12 5.85
N PHE A 106 2.85 -7.34 6.75
CA PHE A 106 1.45 -6.91 6.61
C PHE A 106 1.22 -6.09 5.34
N LEU A 107 2.04 -5.07 5.10
CA LEU A 107 1.93 -4.22 3.91
C LEU A 107 2.06 -5.05 2.63
N ILE A 108 3.09 -5.89 2.53
CA ILE A 108 3.34 -6.71 1.33
C ILE A 108 2.19 -7.71 1.16
N PHE A 109 1.77 -8.38 2.22
CA PHE A 109 0.68 -9.35 2.18
C PHE A 109 -0.60 -8.73 1.62
N VAL A 110 -1.06 -7.59 2.17
CA VAL A 110 -2.28 -6.92 1.69
C VAL A 110 -2.14 -6.49 0.23
N GLN A 111 -0.95 -6.02 -0.18
CA GLN A 111 -0.71 -5.62 -1.57
C GLN A 111 -0.69 -6.77 -2.56
N GLN A 112 -0.25 -7.96 -2.15
CA GLN A 112 -0.31 -9.15 -3.00
C GLN A 112 -1.72 -9.72 -3.05
N VAL A 113 -2.40 -9.80 -1.90
CA VAL A 113 -3.76 -10.36 -1.77
C VAL A 113 -4.82 -9.51 -2.47
N ARG A 114 -4.67 -8.18 -2.51
CA ARG A 114 -5.63 -7.32 -3.21
C ARG A 114 -5.71 -7.58 -4.72
N ILE A 115 -4.66 -8.08 -5.35
CA ILE A 115 -4.68 -8.31 -6.81
C ILE A 115 -5.68 -9.41 -7.20
N PRO A 116 -5.63 -10.64 -6.64
CA PRO A 116 -6.62 -11.66 -6.94
C PRO A 116 -8.02 -11.27 -6.44
N ILE A 117 -8.15 -10.67 -5.25
CA ILE A 117 -9.46 -10.22 -4.75
C ILE A 117 -10.10 -9.22 -5.70
N GLY A 118 -9.32 -8.22 -6.16
CA GLY A 118 -9.80 -7.20 -7.07
C GLY A 118 -10.29 -7.75 -8.41
N LYS A 119 -9.82 -8.95 -8.82
CA LYS A 119 -10.25 -9.64 -10.05
C LYS A 119 -11.51 -10.49 -9.87
N THR A 120 -11.96 -10.73 -8.64
CA THR A 120 -13.13 -11.59 -8.39
C THR A 120 -14.44 -10.90 -8.77
N ALA A 121 -15.43 -11.69 -9.23
CA ALA A 121 -16.76 -11.18 -9.54
C ALA A 121 -17.45 -10.54 -8.31
N ALA A 122 -17.25 -11.13 -7.12
CA ALA A 122 -17.77 -10.59 -5.87
C ALA A 122 -17.28 -9.16 -5.59
N TRP A 123 -15.99 -8.89 -5.82
CA TRP A 123 -15.44 -7.55 -5.69
C TRP A 123 -16.06 -6.57 -6.69
N HIS A 124 -16.22 -6.97 -7.95
CA HIS A 124 -16.80 -6.10 -8.98
C HIS A 124 -18.25 -5.76 -8.65
N SER A 125 -19.07 -6.73 -8.20
CA SER A 125 -20.44 -6.48 -7.75
C SER A 125 -20.51 -5.51 -6.57
N PHE A 126 -19.59 -5.65 -5.61
CA PHE A 126 -19.50 -4.73 -4.47
C PHE A 126 -19.09 -3.31 -4.90
N ALA A 127 -18.06 -3.19 -5.74
CA ALA A 127 -17.59 -1.90 -6.24
C ALA A 127 -18.66 -1.19 -7.08
N MET A 128 -19.39 -1.94 -7.92
CA MET A 128 -20.55 -1.45 -8.66
C MET A 128 -21.62 -0.88 -7.72
N TRP A 129 -22.01 -1.64 -6.70
CA TRP A 129 -23.04 -1.25 -5.74
C TRP A 129 -22.67 0.04 -4.99
N ILE A 130 -21.44 0.13 -4.47
CA ILE A 130 -20.97 1.35 -3.78
C ILE A 130 -20.96 2.55 -4.73
N GLN A 131 -20.45 2.39 -5.94
CA GLN A 131 -20.37 3.49 -6.91
C GLN A 131 -21.76 3.97 -7.37
N HIS A 132 -22.77 3.10 -7.29
CA HIS A 132 -24.16 3.48 -7.55
C HIS A 132 -24.76 4.27 -6.38
N ILE A 133 -24.47 3.89 -5.13
CA ILE A 133 -24.94 4.64 -3.94
C ILE A 133 -24.29 6.00 -3.82
N ALA A 134 -23.01 6.12 -4.22
CA ALA A 134 -22.26 7.36 -4.13
C ALA A 134 -22.61 8.40 -5.22
N ARG A 135 -23.56 8.09 -6.12
CA ARG A 135 -24.11 9.03 -7.11
C ARG A 135 -25.37 9.69 -6.58
#